data_AF-A0A6A4QWD3-F1
#
_entry.id   AF-A0A6A4QWD3-F1
#
_cell.length_a   1.000
_cell.length_b   1.000
_cell.length_c   1.000
_cell.angle_alpha   90.00
_cell.angle_beta   90.00
_cell.angle_gamma   90.00
#
_symmetry.space_group_name_H-M   'P 1'
#
loop_
_entity.id
_entity.type
_entity.pdbx_description
1 polymer ?
#
loop_
_entity_poly.entity_id
_entity_poly.type
_entity_poly.pdbx_seq_one_letter_code
_entity_poly.pdbx_strand_id
1 'polypeptide(L)'
;MTCIIGAKYFKADGNPDPSDILSPIDVDGHGTHTASTAAGNLIQDASLFGLANGTARGAVPSARLAIYKVCWSLSGCADMDILAAFDAAIHDGVDVISISIGGGDTNYMTDSISIGAFFAMRKHIIIVASAGNGSPSIATVTNTAPWIVTVAASAIDRAFKSTVQLGSGKNISVRFIVSLYTYLKN
;
A
#
# COMPACT_ATOMS: atom_id res chain seq x y z
N MET A 1 19.75 -5.47 -6.67
CA MET A 1 19.69 -4.00 -6.79
C MET A 1 18.27 -3.67 -7.17
N THR A 2 17.37 -3.52 -6.19
CA THR A 2 16.06 -2.90 -6.45
C THR A 2 16.32 -1.45 -6.82
N CYS A 3 15.86 -1.03 -7.98
CA CYS A 3 15.98 0.34 -8.44
C CYS A 3 14.60 0.84 -8.84
N ILE A 4 14.27 2.04 -8.39
CA ILE A 4 13.13 2.79 -8.93
C ILE A 4 13.56 3.27 -10.32
N ILE A 5 12.89 2.76 -11.35
CA ILE A 5 13.20 3.04 -12.76
C ILE A 5 12.27 4.09 -13.38
N GLY A 6 11.18 4.43 -12.69
CA GLY A 6 10.24 5.45 -13.11
C GLY A 6 9.43 5.95 -11.92
N ALA A 7 9.10 7.23 -11.92
CA ALA A 7 8.26 7.85 -10.91
C ALA A 7 7.40 8.95 -11.52
N LYS A 8 6.08 8.84 -11.39
CA LYS A 8 5.06 9.77 -11.88
C LYS A 8 4.07 10.06 -10.75
N TYR A 9 3.41 11.20 -10.81
CA TYR A 9 2.30 11.56 -9.94
C TYR A 9 1.13 12.05 -10.79
N PHE A 10 -0.08 11.90 -10.26
CA PHE A 10 -1.32 12.31 -10.92
C PHE A 10 -2.16 13.13 -9.94
N LYS A 11 -2.42 14.38 -10.32
CA LYS A 11 -3.27 15.35 -9.61
C LYS A 11 -4.15 16.08 -10.61
N ALA A 12 -4.94 15.31 -11.35
CA ALA A 12 -5.82 15.80 -12.40
C ALA A 12 -7.10 16.43 -11.82
N ASP A 13 -7.46 16.12 -10.57
CA ASP A 13 -8.59 16.75 -9.86
C ASP A 13 -8.35 18.24 -9.54
N GLY A 14 -7.09 18.70 -9.59
CA GLY A 14 -6.70 20.10 -9.38
C GLY A 14 -6.89 20.60 -7.95
N ASN A 15 -7.30 19.75 -7.00
CA ASN A 15 -7.57 20.15 -5.64
C ASN A 15 -6.24 20.44 -4.91
N PRO A 16 -6.03 21.63 -4.33
CA PRO A 16 -4.81 21.91 -3.60
C PRO A 16 -4.72 21.04 -2.34
N ASP A 17 -3.55 20.44 -2.13
CA ASP A 17 -3.24 19.69 -0.90
C ASP A 17 -1.98 20.27 -0.25
N PRO A 18 -2.13 21.27 0.65
CA PRO A 18 -0.99 21.98 1.23
C PRO A 18 -0.15 21.11 2.18
N SER A 19 -0.65 19.94 2.58
CA SER A 19 0.08 18.96 3.39
C SER A 19 0.87 17.97 2.53
N ASP A 20 0.97 18.23 1.23
CA ASP A 20 1.63 17.36 0.28
C ASP A 20 2.44 18.17 -0.75
N ILE A 21 3.26 17.49 -1.53
CA ILE A 21 4.16 18.03 -2.53
C ILE A 21 3.72 17.47 -3.88
N LEU A 22 3.45 18.35 -4.86
CA LEU A 22 3.14 18.00 -6.26
C LEU A 22 4.36 17.38 -6.95
N SER A 23 4.67 16.15 -6.55
CA SER A 23 5.79 15.34 -7.01
C SER A 23 5.48 13.86 -6.70
N PRO A 24 6.21 12.91 -7.29
CA PRO A 24 6.09 11.50 -6.94
C PRO A 24 6.59 11.13 -5.54
N ILE A 25 7.11 12.10 -4.76
CA ILE A 25 7.62 11.86 -3.40
C ILE A 25 6.47 11.46 -2.49
N ASP A 26 6.71 10.43 -1.70
CA ASP A 26 5.81 9.97 -0.64
C ASP A 26 6.05 10.78 0.63
N VAL A 27 5.01 11.48 1.09
CA VAL A 27 5.01 12.25 2.34
C VAL A 27 4.21 11.58 3.45
N ASP A 28 3.45 10.54 3.13
CA ASP A 28 2.59 9.79 4.06
C ASP A 28 3.31 8.54 4.59
N GLY A 29 3.98 7.81 3.71
CA GLY A 29 4.70 6.57 4.01
C GLY A 29 3.99 5.31 3.51
N HIS A 30 2.68 5.36 3.23
CA HIS A 30 1.93 4.22 2.67
C HIS A 30 2.60 3.63 1.42
N GLY A 31 3.00 4.49 0.49
CA GLY A 31 3.61 4.09 -0.77
C GLY A 31 4.96 3.42 -0.55
N THR A 32 5.81 4.02 0.28
CA THR A 32 7.14 3.50 0.62
C THR A 32 7.06 2.15 1.32
N HIS A 33 6.14 2.00 2.28
CA HIS A 33 5.93 0.75 3.00
C HIS A 33 5.45 -0.39 2.07
N THR A 34 4.48 -0.11 1.21
CA THR A 34 3.94 -1.11 0.26
C THR A 34 4.93 -1.48 -0.83
N ALA A 35 5.63 -0.50 -1.43
CA ALA A 35 6.65 -0.73 -2.44
C ALA A 35 7.84 -1.54 -1.89
N SER A 36 8.31 -1.23 -0.68
CA SER A 36 9.38 -1.98 -0.02
C SER A 36 8.95 -3.40 0.36
N THR A 37 7.67 -3.62 0.72
CA THR A 37 7.12 -4.97 0.97
C THR A 37 7.07 -5.81 -0.32
N ALA A 38 6.78 -5.20 -1.47
CA ALA A 38 6.72 -5.90 -2.75
C ALA A 38 8.12 -6.19 -3.33
N ALA A 39 9.02 -5.21 -3.34
CA ALA A 39 10.29 -5.32 -4.07
C ALA A 39 11.49 -4.69 -3.35
N GLY A 40 11.37 -4.29 -2.08
CA GLY A 40 12.46 -3.68 -1.32
C GLY A 40 13.76 -4.51 -1.34
N ASN A 41 14.89 -3.82 -1.43
CA ASN A 41 16.20 -4.45 -1.41
C ASN A 41 16.49 -5.05 -0.02
N LEU A 42 17.53 -5.90 0.07
CA LEU A 42 17.97 -6.44 1.34
C LEU A 42 18.61 -5.34 2.18
N ILE A 43 18.02 -5.05 3.34
CA ILE A 43 18.54 -4.11 4.34
C ILE A 43 18.81 -4.90 5.62
N GLN A 44 20.09 -5.02 5.98
CA GLN A 44 20.52 -5.63 7.23
C GLN A 44 20.19 -4.71 8.42
N ASP A 45 20.01 -5.31 9.59
CA ASP A 45 19.76 -4.61 10.87
C ASP A 45 18.56 -3.63 10.84
N ALA A 46 17.56 -3.95 10.03
CA ALA A 46 16.32 -3.18 9.95
C ALA A 46 15.47 -3.43 11.20
N SER A 47 15.07 -2.35 11.87
CA SER A 47 14.20 -2.40 13.05
C SER A 47 13.40 -1.11 13.22
N LEU A 48 12.30 -1.17 13.96
CA LEU A 48 11.59 0.01 14.45
C LEU A 48 11.89 0.18 15.94
N PHE A 49 12.80 1.09 16.30
CA PHE A 49 13.26 1.27 17.68
C PHE A 49 13.70 -0.05 18.35
N GLY A 50 14.37 -0.94 17.59
CA GLY A 50 14.78 -2.27 18.04
C GLY A 50 13.72 -3.36 17.93
N LEU A 51 12.45 -3.02 17.62
CA LEU A 51 11.40 -4.00 17.35
C LEU A 51 11.60 -4.65 15.98
N ALA A 52 11.31 -5.95 15.91
CA ALA A 52 11.40 -6.76 14.69
C ALA A 52 12.78 -6.72 14.00
N ASN A 53 13.86 -6.62 14.78
CA ASN A 53 15.21 -6.60 14.24
C ASN A 53 15.49 -7.82 13.33
N GLY A 54 16.06 -7.56 12.16
CA GLY A 54 16.45 -8.59 11.19
C GLY A 54 16.80 -7.98 9.84
N THR A 55 16.84 -8.82 8.80
CA THR A 55 17.01 -8.34 7.43
C THR A 55 15.65 -8.08 6.80
N ALA A 56 15.35 -6.83 6.47
CA ALA A 56 14.16 -6.46 5.70
C ALA A 56 14.39 -6.67 4.20
N ARG A 57 13.39 -7.22 3.49
CA ARG A 57 13.37 -7.33 2.03
C ARG A 57 11.96 -7.53 1.48
N GLY A 58 11.70 -7.06 0.28
CA GLY A 58 10.41 -7.23 -0.40
C GLY A 58 10.29 -8.54 -1.17
N ALA A 59 9.06 -8.99 -1.47
CA ALA A 59 8.72 -10.25 -2.16
C ALA A 59 9.73 -10.67 -3.23
N VAL A 60 10.12 -9.72 -4.10
CA VAL A 60 11.10 -9.92 -5.16
C VAL A 60 12.14 -8.79 -5.13
N PRO A 61 13.27 -8.94 -4.41
CA PRO A 61 14.29 -7.87 -4.28
C PRO A 61 15.05 -7.54 -5.57
N SER A 62 14.86 -8.33 -6.63
CA SER A 62 15.43 -8.08 -7.95
C SER A 62 14.45 -7.37 -8.90
N ALA A 63 13.20 -7.18 -8.49
CA ALA A 63 12.22 -6.48 -9.31
C ALA A 63 12.56 -4.98 -9.40
N ARG A 64 12.09 -4.36 -10.47
CA ARG A 64 12.20 -2.91 -10.71
C ARG A 64 10.89 -2.25 -10.31
N LEU A 65 10.98 -1.05 -9.74
CA LEU A 65 9.80 -0.30 -9.31
C LEU A 65 9.53 0.86 -10.25
N ALA A 66 8.29 0.96 -10.73
CA ALA A 66 7.73 2.16 -11.33
C ALA A 66 6.65 2.70 -10.40
N ILE A 67 6.80 3.94 -9.94
CA ILE A 67 5.95 4.55 -8.92
C ILE A 67 4.92 5.47 -9.59
N TYR A 68 3.65 5.28 -9.25
CA TYR A 68 2.53 6.09 -9.74
C TYR A 68 1.76 6.62 -8.51
N LYS A 69 2.06 7.84 -8.09
CA LYS A 69 1.39 8.48 -6.94
C LYS A 69 0.03 9.03 -7.35
N VAL A 70 -1.03 8.54 -6.71
CA VAL A 70 -2.43 8.94 -6.96
C VAL A 70 -3.16 9.36 -5.69
N CYS A 71 -2.52 9.20 -4.54
CA CYS A 71 -3.09 9.54 -3.24
C CYS A 71 -2.33 10.71 -2.64
N TRP A 72 -3.09 11.56 -1.96
CA TRP A 72 -2.65 12.83 -1.44
C TRP A 72 -3.06 12.96 0.04
N SER A 73 -2.23 13.61 0.84
CA SER A 73 -2.32 13.65 2.31
C SER A 73 -3.72 13.97 2.88
N LEU A 74 -4.41 14.97 2.32
CA LEU A 74 -5.73 15.42 2.79
C LEU A 74 -6.85 15.06 1.82
N SER A 75 -6.56 15.08 0.52
CA SER A 75 -7.56 14.89 -0.54
C SER A 75 -7.79 13.42 -0.91
N GLY A 76 -7.01 12.49 -0.38
CA GLY A 76 -7.17 11.07 -0.65
C GLY A 76 -6.77 10.72 -2.09
N CYS A 77 -7.41 9.70 -2.66
CA CYS A 77 -7.12 9.21 -4.00
C CYS A 77 -8.31 9.46 -4.92
N ALA A 78 -8.20 10.38 -5.88
CA ALA A 78 -9.29 10.69 -6.79
C ALA A 78 -9.40 9.63 -7.90
N ASP A 79 -10.63 9.29 -8.30
CA ASP A 79 -10.88 8.29 -9.35
C ASP A 79 -10.17 8.61 -10.68
N MET A 80 -10.13 9.89 -11.05
CA MET A 80 -9.44 10.36 -12.24
C MET A 80 -7.92 10.20 -12.16
N ASP A 81 -7.33 10.35 -10.97
CA ASP A 81 -5.89 10.16 -10.76
C ASP A 81 -5.54 8.67 -10.85
N ILE A 82 -6.39 7.81 -10.29
CA ILE A 82 -6.28 6.35 -10.38
C ILE A 82 -6.34 5.90 -11.85
N LEU A 83 -7.34 6.35 -12.62
CA LEU A 83 -7.46 6.00 -14.04
C LEU A 83 -6.27 6.49 -14.87
N ALA A 84 -5.79 7.72 -14.62
CA ALA A 84 -4.61 8.26 -15.30
C ALA A 84 -3.34 7.46 -14.99
N ALA A 85 -3.18 7.01 -13.74
CA ALA A 85 -2.07 6.13 -13.36
C ALA A 85 -2.16 4.75 -14.01
N PHE A 86 -3.35 4.15 -14.10
CA PHE A 86 -3.53 2.89 -14.83
C PHE A 86 -3.14 3.04 -16.31
N ASP A 87 -3.62 4.09 -16.98
CA ASP A 87 -3.28 4.35 -18.38
C ASP A 87 -1.77 4.50 -18.58
N ALA A 88 -1.12 5.29 -17.72
CA ALA A 88 0.34 5.46 -17.75
C ALA A 88 1.10 4.15 -17.46
N ALA A 89 0.66 3.36 -16.48
CA ALA A 89 1.31 2.10 -16.13
C ALA A 89 1.18 1.06 -17.25
N ILE A 90 0.01 0.98 -17.87
CA ILE A 90 -0.24 0.11 -19.03
C ILE A 90 0.65 0.53 -20.20
N HIS A 91 0.71 1.84 -20.48
CA HIS A 91 1.54 2.38 -21.56
C HIS A 91 3.03 2.15 -21.32
N ASP A 92 3.50 2.31 -20.08
CA ASP A 92 4.89 2.06 -19.69
C ASP A 92 5.26 0.56 -19.71
N GLY A 93 4.28 -0.33 -19.85
CA GLY A 93 4.50 -1.77 -20.02
C GLY A 93 4.90 -2.47 -18.73
N VAL A 94 4.32 -2.10 -17.59
CA VAL A 94 4.57 -2.80 -16.31
C VAL A 94 4.06 -4.25 -16.35
N ASP A 95 4.72 -5.16 -15.64
CA ASP A 95 4.32 -6.57 -15.61
C ASP A 95 3.20 -6.86 -14.61
N VAL A 96 3.21 -6.16 -13.47
CA VAL A 96 2.27 -6.33 -12.35
C VAL A 96 1.96 -4.97 -11.73
N ILE A 97 0.70 -4.73 -11.40
CA ILE A 97 0.25 -3.55 -10.64
C ILE A 97 -0.13 -3.99 -9.23
N SER A 98 0.54 -3.42 -8.24
CA SER A 98 0.19 -3.58 -6.82
C SER A 98 -0.51 -2.31 -6.34
N ILE A 99 -1.79 -2.41 -6.01
CA ILE A 99 -2.64 -1.28 -5.64
C ILE A 99 -3.28 -1.50 -4.26
N SER A 100 -2.67 -0.94 -3.23
CA SER A 100 -3.13 -1.09 -1.85
C SER A 100 -4.07 0.05 -1.43
N ILE A 101 -5.04 0.36 -2.29
CA ILE A 101 -6.12 1.33 -2.02
C ILE A 101 -7.46 0.73 -2.48
N GLY A 102 -8.55 1.35 -2.08
CA GLY A 102 -9.91 0.88 -2.40
C GLY A 102 -10.94 1.91 -1.92
N GLY A 103 -12.19 1.49 -1.84
CA GLY A 103 -13.30 2.37 -1.40
C GLY A 103 -14.07 3.03 -2.54
N GLY A 104 -13.89 2.56 -3.79
CA GLY A 104 -14.74 2.94 -4.91
C GLY A 104 -16.10 2.22 -4.91
N ASP A 105 -16.80 2.27 -6.04
CA ASP A 105 -18.16 1.76 -6.18
C ASP A 105 -18.23 0.23 -6.07
N THR A 106 -19.35 -0.29 -5.58
CA THR A 106 -19.68 -1.71 -5.64
C THR A 106 -19.87 -2.23 -7.07
N ASN A 107 -20.20 -1.34 -8.01
CA ASN A 107 -20.38 -1.66 -9.42
C ASN A 107 -19.07 -1.48 -10.20
N TYR A 108 -18.60 -2.58 -10.82
CA TYR A 108 -17.37 -2.60 -11.61
C TYR A 108 -17.36 -1.65 -12.82
N MET A 109 -18.53 -1.24 -13.28
CA MET A 109 -18.68 -0.33 -14.43
C MET A 109 -18.50 1.15 -14.06
N THR A 110 -18.49 1.47 -12.76
CA THR A 110 -18.32 2.83 -12.23
C THR A 110 -17.11 2.95 -11.31
N ASP A 111 -16.60 1.84 -10.78
CA ASP A 111 -15.38 1.79 -9.98
C ASP A 111 -14.11 1.99 -10.82
N SER A 112 -13.34 3.04 -10.50
CA SER A 112 -12.13 3.44 -11.23
C SER A 112 -11.05 2.35 -11.23
N ILE A 113 -10.89 1.65 -10.10
CA ILE A 113 -9.93 0.55 -9.96
C ILE A 113 -10.35 -0.64 -10.84
N SER A 114 -11.62 -1.02 -10.81
CA SER A 114 -12.17 -2.09 -11.64
C SER A 114 -12.02 -1.81 -13.12
N ILE A 115 -12.34 -0.59 -13.58
CA ILE A 115 -12.18 -0.17 -14.97
C ILE A 115 -10.70 -0.20 -15.38
N GLY A 116 -9.82 0.43 -14.60
CA GLY A 116 -8.38 0.46 -14.89
C GLY A 116 -7.77 -0.94 -14.93
N ALA A 117 -8.14 -1.79 -13.97
CA ALA A 117 -7.70 -3.18 -13.90
C ALA A 117 -8.20 -4.01 -15.09
N PHE A 118 -9.41 -3.76 -15.60
CA PHE A 118 -9.92 -4.47 -16.77
C PHE A 118 -9.05 -4.22 -18.00
N PHE A 119 -8.68 -2.96 -18.25
CA PHE A 119 -7.81 -2.61 -19.38
C PHE A 119 -6.38 -3.13 -19.21
N ALA A 120 -5.84 -3.11 -18.00
CA ALA A 120 -4.55 -3.71 -17.68
C ALA A 120 -4.54 -5.24 -17.90
N MET A 121 -5.57 -5.94 -17.45
CA MET A 121 -5.73 -7.38 -17.66
C MET A 121 -5.79 -7.74 -19.15
N ARG A 122 -6.48 -6.93 -19.97
CA ARG A 122 -6.51 -7.10 -21.45
C ARG A 122 -5.13 -6.96 -22.10
N LYS A 123 -4.16 -6.37 -21.40
CA LYS A 123 -2.76 -6.25 -21.81
C LYS A 123 -1.84 -7.25 -21.09
N HIS A 124 -2.43 -8.27 -20.45
CA HIS A 124 -1.74 -9.32 -19.70
C HIS A 124 -0.99 -8.82 -18.45
N ILE A 125 -1.40 -7.68 -17.90
CA ILE A 125 -0.87 -7.13 -16.66
C ILE A 125 -1.74 -7.62 -15.51
N ILE A 126 -1.13 -8.23 -14.49
CA ILE A 126 -1.86 -8.73 -13.30
C ILE A 126 -2.03 -7.59 -12.30
N ILE A 127 -3.20 -7.51 -11.68
CA ILE A 127 -3.53 -6.50 -10.67
C ILE A 127 -3.76 -7.19 -9.34
N VAL A 128 -3.02 -6.77 -8.33
CA VAL A 128 -3.13 -7.24 -6.94
C VAL A 128 -3.62 -6.08 -6.08
N ALA A 129 -4.77 -6.25 -5.44
CA ALA A 129 -5.40 -5.19 -4.65
C ALA A 129 -5.81 -5.68 -3.25
N SER A 130 -5.89 -4.76 -2.29
CA SER A 130 -6.34 -5.08 -0.93
C SER A 130 -7.86 -5.29 -0.86
N ALA A 131 -8.32 -6.18 0.03
CA ALA A 131 -9.75 -6.43 0.27
C ALA A 131 -10.44 -5.31 1.08
N GLY A 132 -9.69 -4.31 1.56
CA GLY A 132 -10.19 -3.28 2.47
C GLY A 132 -10.16 -3.69 3.95
N ASN A 133 -10.36 -2.70 4.84
CA ASN A 133 -10.25 -2.85 6.29
C ASN A 133 -11.61 -2.69 7.02
N GLY A 134 -12.73 -2.91 6.31
CA GLY A 134 -14.09 -2.66 6.82
C GLY A 134 -14.65 -3.71 7.79
N SER A 135 -13.84 -4.68 8.23
CA SER A 135 -14.20 -5.70 9.23
C SER A 135 -14.75 -5.07 10.54
N PRO A 136 -15.68 -5.73 11.27
CA PRO A 136 -16.11 -7.13 11.16
C PRO A 136 -17.44 -7.35 10.42
N SER A 137 -18.06 -6.30 9.88
CA SER A 137 -19.35 -6.41 9.19
C SER A 137 -19.23 -7.27 7.93
N ILE A 138 -20.27 -8.07 7.66
CA ILE A 138 -20.37 -8.87 6.43
C ILE A 138 -20.42 -7.96 5.20
N ALA A 139 -19.98 -8.48 4.05
CA ALA A 139 -20.03 -7.79 2.75
C ALA A 139 -19.28 -6.44 2.70
N THR A 140 -18.14 -6.35 3.38
CA THR A 140 -17.29 -5.14 3.43
C THR A 140 -16.06 -5.19 2.52
N VAL A 141 -15.93 -6.25 1.72
CA VAL A 141 -14.80 -6.43 0.79
C VAL A 141 -14.91 -5.45 -0.37
N THR A 142 -13.81 -4.76 -0.67
CA THR A 142 -13.64 -3.89 -1.85
C THR A 142 -12.80 -4.57 -2.93
N ASN A 143 -12.67 -3.95 -4.11
CA ASN A 143 -11.86 -4.47 -5.22
C ASN A 143 -12.29 -5.89 -5.64
N THR A 144 -13.61 -6.11 -5.78
CA THR A 144 -14.20 -7.45 -5.99
C THR A 144 -14.32 -7.86 -7.45
N ALA A 145 -13.81 -7.04 -8.38
CA ALA A 145 -13.89 -7.37 -9.80
C ALA A 145 -13.16 -8.69 -10.12
N PRO A 146 -13.74 -9.59 -10.93
CA PRO A 146 -13.20 -10.94 -11.15
C PRO A 146 -11.79 -11.00 -11.76
N TRP A 147 -11.34 -9.92 -12.40
CA TRP A 147 -10.01 -9.79 -13.01
C TRP A 147 -8.95 -9.20 -12.06
N ILE A 148 -9.30 -8.96 -10.79
CA ILE A 148 -8.40 -8.47 -9.75
C ILE A 148 -8.07 -9.61 -8.79
N VAL A 149 -6.80 -9.72 -8.40
CA VAL A 149 -6.39 -10.58 -7.28
C VAL A 149 -6.60 -9.81 -5.98
N THR A 150 -7.74 -10.04 -5.33
CA THR A 150 -8.12 -9.40 -4.07
C THR A 150 -7.52 -10.12 -2.87
N VAL A 151 -6.76 -9.39 -2.03
CA VAL A 151 -5.95 -9.97 -0.93
C VAL A 151 -6.49 -9.55 0.44
N ALA A 152 -6.81 -10.55 1.27
CA ALA A 152 -7.17 -10.36 2.68
C ALA A 152 -5.94 -10.31 3.59
N ALA A 153 -6.08 -9.73 4.79
CA ALA A 153 -5.02 -9.66 5.78
C ALA A 153 -5.18 -10.75 6.86
N SER A 154 -4.07 -11.32 7.30
CA SER A 154 -4.01 -12.27 8.42
C SER A 154 -2.78 -12.03 9.29
N ALA A 155 -2.78 -12.58 10.50
CA ALA A 155 -1.65 -12.49 11.42
C ALA A 155 -0.58 -13.54 11.09
N ILE A 156 0.67 -13.21 11.40
CA ILE A 156 1.79 -14.15 11.38
C ILE A 156 2.08 -14.68 12.80
N ASP A 157 3.00 -15.64 12.91
CA ASP A 157 3.43 -16.24 14.18
C ASP A 157 4.14 -15.26 15.13
N ARG A 158 4.83 -14.25 14.58
CA ARG A 158 5.48 -13.18 15.33
C ARG A 158 4.47 -12.25 15.99
N ALA A 159 4.64 -12.02 17.30
CA ALA A 159 3.86 -11.07 18.07
C ALA A 159 4.77 -10.12 18.88
N PHE A 160 4.42 -8.84 18.92
CA PHE A 160 5.10 -7.87 19.77
C PHE A 160 4.52 -7.93 21.18
N LYS A 161 5.41 -7.98 22.18
CA LYS A 161 5.05 -8.09 23.60
C LYS A 161 5.78 -7.04 24.40
N SER A 162 5.09 -6.46 25.37
CA SER A 162 5.67 -5.57 26.39
C SER A 162 5.36 -6.15 27.76
N THR A 163 6.32 -6.07 28.69
CA THR A 163 6.13 -6.51 30.07
C THR A 163 5.83 -5.30 30.93
N VAL A 164 4.65 -5.28 31.54
CA VAL A 164 4.22 -4.24 32.48
C VAL A 164 4.45 -4.76 33.89
N GLN A 165 5.31 -4.09 34.65
CA GLN A 165 5.48 -4.34 36.08
C GLN A 165 4.51 -3.47 36.87
N LEU A 166 3.62 -4.10 37.65
CA LEU A 166 2.69 -3.41 38.52
C LEU A 166 3.38 -2.96 39.82
N GLY A 167 2.82 -1.96 40.50
CA GLY A 167 3.31 -1.52 41.81
C GLY A 167 3.30 -2.61 42.90
N SER A 168 2.56 -3.71 42.68
CA SER A 168 2.59 -4.90 43.53
C SER A 168 3.79 -5.83 43.26
N GLY A 169 4.69 -5.49 42.33
CA GLY A 169 5.81 -6.33 41.89
C GLY A 169 5.42 -7.43 40.88
N LYS A 170 4.14 -7.55 40.52
CA LYS A 170 3.66 -8.55 39.55
C LYS A 170 3.92 -8.09 38.12
N ASN A 171 4.47 -8.99 37.29
CA ASN A 171 4.68 -8.74 35.87
C ASN A 171 3.51 -9.29 35.03
N ILE A 172 3.05 -8.49 34.06
CA ILE A 172 2.03 -8.88 33.08
C ILE A 172 2.60 -8.69 31.68
N SER A 173 2.55 -9.73 30.85
CA SER A 173 2.92 -9.64 29.44
C SER A 173 1.71 -9.22 28.60
N VAL A 174 1.83 -8.11 27.90
CA VAL A 174 0.79 -7.52 27.05
C VAL A 174 1.23 -7.61 25.60
N ARG A 175 0.33 -8.02 24.70
CA ARG A 175 0.56 -7.96 23.26
C ARG A 175 0.15 -6.57 22.74
N PHE A 176 0.95 -6.01 21.85
CA PHE A 176 0.61 -4.77 21.17
C PHE A 176 0.81 -4.91 19.66
N ILE A 177 0.18 -4.01 18.91
CA ILE A 177 0.31 -3.93 17.45
C ILE A 177 1.12 -2.69 17.13
N VAL A 178 2.07 -2.85 16.22
CA VAL A 178 2.80 -1.72 15.63
C VAL A 178 2.07 -1.33 14.36
N SER A 179 1.42 -0.17 14.37
CA SER A 179 0.90 0.45 13.14
C SER A 179 1.99 1.31 12.53
N LEU A 180 2.47 0.95 11.34
CA LEU A 180 3.53 1.72 10.66
C LEU A 180 3.04 3.07 10.10
N TYR A 181 1.72 3.29 10.02
CA TYR A 181 1.10 4.54 9.56
C TYR A 181 1.22 5.71 10.54
N THR A 182 1.42 5.45 11.83
CA THR A 182 1.38 6.49 12.86
C THR A 182 2.76 7.00 13.29
N TYR A 183 3.86 6.38 12.83
CA TYR A 183 5.22 6.67 13.33
C TYR A 183 6.10 7.54 12.42
N LEU A 184 5.60 7.98 11.27
CA LEU A 184 6.32 8.91 10.37
C LEU A 184 5.96 10.39 10.59
N LYS A 185 5.09 10.70 11.56
CA LYS A 185 4.82 12.07 12.00
C LYS A 185 5.57 12.36 13.30
N ASN A 186 6.87 12.57 13.22
CA ASN A 186 7.67 13.27 14.23
C ASN A 186 8.60 14.26 13.53
#